data_AF-A0A7S2H1F2-F1
#
_entry.id   AF-A0A7S2H1F2-F1
#
_cell.length_a   1.000
_cell.length_b   1.000
_cell.length_c   1.000
_cell.angle_alpha   90.00
_cell.angle_beta   90.00
_cell.angle_gamma   90.00
#
_symmetry.space_group_name_H-M   'P 1'
#
loop_
_entity.id
_entity.type
_entity.pdbx_description
1 polymer ?
#
loop_
_entity_poly.entity_id
_entity_poly.type
_entity_poly.pdbx_seq_one_letter_code
_entity_poly.pdbx_strand_id
1 'polypeptide(L)'
;DGMLYHALPGRTVLTLVASVLFWLPLVRELCVWTRCIDASKPVAERALRKKCSLMIIPGGEAEQIATAYGREEVKLRKRFGFVKLALAHDAALVPCYVFGCV
;
A
#
# COMPACT_ATOMS: atom_id res chain seq x y z
N ASP A 1 -4.95 13.78 -8.60
CA ASP A 1 -4.72 14.06 -7.16
C ASP A 1 -4.64 12.82 -6.27
N GLY A 2 -4.90 11.61 -6.78
CA GLY A 2 -4.77 10.35 -6.02
C GLY A 2 -6.01 10.06 -5.18
N MET A 3 -6.40 8.78 -5.09
CA MET A 3 -7.64 8.33 -4.43
C MET A 3 -7.79 8.81 -2.96
N LEU A 4 -6.70 9.15 -2.29
CA LEU A 4 -6.67 9.42 -0.84
C LEU A 4 -6.48 10.89 -0.48
N TYR A 5 -6.36 11.79 -1.46
CA TYR A 5 -6.08 13.20 -1.18
C TYR A 5 -7.11 13.83 -0.24
N HIS A 6 -8.39 13.50 -0.43
CA HIS A 6 -9.47 13.98 0.44
C HIS A 6 -9.45 13.32 1.82
N ALA A 7 -9.00 12.07 1.93
CA ALA A 7 -8.94 11.35 3.20
C ALA A 7 -7.72 11.76 4.06
N LEU A 8 -6.63 12.18 3.43
CA LEU A 8 -5.35 12.49 4.08
C LEU A 8 -4.78 13.83 3.55
N PRO A 9 -5.41 14.97 3.87
CA PRO A 9 -4.99 16.27 3.35
C PRO A 9 -3.57 16.63 3.79
N GLY A 10 -2.79 17.20 2.87
CA GLY A 10 -1.42 17.64 3.13
C GLY A 10 -0.38 16.51 3.24
N ARG A 11 -0.75 15.25 2.96
CA ARG A 11 0.18 14.11 2.96
C ARG A 11 0.39 13.57 1.55
N THR A 12 1.66 13.44 1.17
CA THR A 12 2.05 12.73 -0.05
C THR A 12 2.00 11.24 0.23
N VAL A 13 0.84 10.62 -0.06
CA VAL A 13 0.64 9.18 0.08
C VAL A 13 1.02 8.47 -1.23
N LEU A 14 1.79 7.39 -1.10
CA LEU A 14 2.14 6.48 -2.19
C LEU A 14 1.66 5.08 -1.82
N THR A 15 0.99 4.41 -2.76
CA THR A 15 0.43 3.07 -2.53
C THR A 15 1.40 2.01 -3.03
N LEU A 16 1.76 1.05 -2.19
CA LEU A 16 2.59 -0.07 -2.62
C LEU A 16 1.73 -1.11 -3.35
N VAL A 17 2.12 -1.47 -4.56
CA VAL A 17 1.42 -2.46 -5.40
C VAL A 17 2.38 -3.52 -5.94
N ALA A 18 1.83 -4.64 -6.40
CA ALA A 18 2.61 -5.77 -6.91
C ALA A 18 3.47 -5.35 -8.12
N SER A 19 4.71 -5.81 -8.14
CA SER A 19 5.71 -5.49 -9.18
C SER A 19 5.26 -5.89 -10.59
N VAL A 20 4.44 -6.94 -10.71
CA VAL A 20 3.87 -7.42 -11.97
C VAL A 20 3.07 -6.34 -12.71
N LEU A 21 2.46 -5.38 -11.98
CA LEU A 21 1.70 -4.29 -12.61
C LEU A 21 2.61 -3.35 -13.42
N PHE A 22 3.91 -3.30 -13.12
CA PHE A 22 4.89 -2.47 -13.82
C PHE A 22 5.47 -3.15 -15.07
N TRP A 23 5.13 -4.42 -15.34
CA TRP A 23 5.61 -5.14 -16.52
C TRP A 23 4.75 -4.87 -17.76
N LEU A 24 3.48 -4.50 -17.56
CA LEU A 24 2.55 -4.15 -18.63
C LEU A 24 2.55 -2.63 -18.81
N PRO A 25 2.94 -2.08 -19.98
CA PRO A 25 3.16 -0.64 -20.14
C PRO A 25 1.90 0.20 -19.87
N LEU A 26 0.72 -0.23 -20.33
CA LEU A 26 -0.53 0.50 -20.07
C LEU A 26 -0.93 0.50 -18.58
N VAL A 27 -0.79 -0.65 -17.91
CA VAL A 27 -1.10 -0.80 -16.48
C VAL A 27 -0.11 0.00 -15.63
N ARG A 28 1.17 0.00 -16.03
CA ARG A 28 2.23 0.80 -15.41
C ARG A 28 1.89 2.28 -15.40
N GLU A 29 1.48 2.84 -16.54
CA GLU A 29 1.14 4.27 -16.61
C GLU A 29 -0.08 4.60 -15.74
N LEU A 30 -1.10 3.75 -15.71
CA LEU A 30 -2.24 3.89 -14.79
C LEU A 30 -1.81 3.84 -13.31
N CYS A 31 -0.90 2.93 -12.95
CA CYS A 31 -0.35 2.84 -11.60
C CYS A 31 0.40 4.13 -11.21
N VAL A 32 1.28 4.63 -12.07
CA VAL A 32 2.04 5.85 -11.80
C VAL A 32 1.11 7.06 -11.70
N TRP A 33 0.09 7.15 -12.57
CA TRP A 33 -0.90 8.24 -12.54
C TRP A 33 -1.71 8.25 -11.24
N THR A 34 -2.00 7.07 -10.68
CA THR A 34 -2.72 6.90 -9.40
C THR A 34 -1.80 6.95 -8.17
N ARG A 35 -0.52 7.30 -8.34
CA ARG A 35 0.50 7.38 -7.28
C ARG A 35 0.85 6.03 -6.64
N CYS A 36 0.69 4.94 -7.38
CA CYS A 36 1.16 3.62 -7.01
C CYS A 36 2.65 3.47 -7.33
N ILE A 37 3.37 2.76 -6.45
CA ILE A 37 4.79 2.42 -6.62
C ILE A 37 4.98 0.93 -6.32
N ASP A 38 6.08 0.38 -6.82
CA ASP A 38 6.44 -1.02 -6.60
C ASP A 38 6.62 -1.34 -5.09
N ALA A 39 6.05 -2.46 -4.64
CA ALA A 39 6.07 -2.89 -3.24
C ALA A 39 7.43 -3.44 -2.75
N SER A 40 8.47 -3.42 -3.58
CA SER A 40 9.81 -3.86 -3.18
C SER A 40 10.38 -2.96 -2.09
N LYS A 41 11.12 -3.59 -1.18
CA LYS A 41 11.77 -2.93 -0.06
C LYS A 41 12.61 -1.71 -0.47
N PRO A 42 13.48 -1.74 -1.50
CA PRO A 42 14.30 -0.58 -1.86
C PRO A 42 13.48 0.64 -2.30
N VAL A 43 12.33 0.40 -2.94
CA VAL A 43 11.41 1.46 -3.38
C VAL A 43 10.68 2.06 -2.19
N ALA A 44 10.17 1.22 -1.29
CA ALA A 44 9.52 1.65 -0.06
C ALA A 44 10.47 2.46 0.85
N GLU A 45 11.70 1.99 1.07
CA GLU A 45 12.70 2.72 1.85
C GLU A 45 13.05 4.07 1.21
N ARG A 46 13.15 4.13 -0.13
CA ARG A 46 13.41 5.38 -0.86
C ARG A 46 12.29 6.39 -0.65
N ALA A 47 11.03 5.94 -0.68
CA ALA A 47 9.87 6.79 -0.43
C ALA A 47 9.84 7.31 1.02
N LEU A 48 10.13 6.45 2.01
CA LEU A 48 10.19 6.85 3.43
C LEU A 48 11.34 7.85 3.69
N ARG A 49 12.50 7.67 3.06
CA ARG A 49 13.61 8.66 3.13
C ARG A 49 13.20 10.02 2.56
N LYS A 50 12.31 10.06 1.57
CA LYS A 50 11.72 11.30 1.02
C LYS A 50 10.56 11.86 1.85
N LYS A 51 10.33 11.33 3.05
CA LYS A 51 9.24 11.73 3.96
C LYS A 51 7.85 11.58 3.33
N CYS A 52 7.69 10.66 2.38
CA CYS A 52 6.37 10.28 1.88
C CYS A 52 5.69 9.30 2.85
N SER A 53 4.36 9.33 2.87
CA SER A 53 3.54 8.33 3.56
C SER A 53 3.33 7.12 2.64
N LEU A 54 3.37 5.91 3.20
CA LEU A 54 3.12 4.68 2.46
C LEU A 54 1.79 4.06 2.86
N MET A 55 0.98 3.71 1.87
CA MET A 55 -0.20 2.87 2.07
C MET A 55 0.12 1.44 1.63
N ILE A 56 -0.29 0.48 2.44
CA ILE A 56 -0.12 -0.95 2.19
C ILE A 56 -1.38 -1.71 2.60
N ILE A 57 -1.64 -2.81 1.90
CA ILE A 57 -2.62 -3.81 2.31
C ILE A 57 -1.80 -5.04 2.75
N PRO A 58 -1.72 -5.34 4.07
CA PRO A 58 -0.75 -6.32 4.59
C PRO A 58 -0.84 -7.72 3.98
N GLY A 59 -2.04 -8.21 3.68
CA GLY A 59 -2.22 -9.52 3.04
C GLY A 59 -2.12 -9.49 1.51
N GLY A 60 -2.06 -8.32 0.88
CA GLY A 60 -1.82 -8.15 -0.55
C GLY A 60 -2.74 -9.00 -1.42
N GLU A 61 -2.15 -9.74 -2.36
CA GLU A 61 -2.85 -10.64 -3.27
C GLU A 61 -3.67 -11.71 -2.54
N ALA A 62 -3.19 -12.17 -1.38
CA ALA A 62 -3.83 -13.26 -0.65
C ALA A 62 -5.11 -12.83 0.08
N GLU A 63 -5.27 -11.54 0.38
CA GLU A 63 -6.53 -10.95 0.86
C GLU A 63 -7.47 -10.69 -0.33
N GLN A 64 -6.95 -10.15 -1.43
CA GLN A 64 -7.74 -9.88 -2.65
C GLN A 64 -8.38 -11.14 -3.22
N ILE A 65 -7.65 -12.24 -3.32
CA ILE A 65 -8.16 -13.53 -3.83
C ILE A 65 -9.16 -14.17 -2.87
N ALA A 66 -8.99 -13.99 -1.56
CA ALA A 66 -9.83 -14.61 -0.54
C ALA A 66 -11.06 -13.76 -0.16
N THR A 67 -11.25 -12.60 -0.79
CA THR A 67 -12.33 -11.66 -0.48
C THR A 67 -13.68 -12.32 -0.81
N ALA A 68 -14.61 -12.29 0.14
CA ALA A 68 -15.93 -12.89 0.00
C ALA A 68 -16.99 -11.96 0.62
N TYR A 69 -18.16 -11.88 -0.02
CA TYR A 69 -19.26 -11.06 0.48
C TYR A 69 -19.66 -11.46 1.91
N GLY A 70 -19.82 -10.46 2.78
CA GLY A 70 -20.16 -10.66 4.19
C GLY A 70 -19.03 -11.22 5.06
N ARG A 71 -17.79 -11.32 4.54
CA ARG A 71 -16.63 -11.82 5.29
C ARG A 71 -15.45 -10.85 5.20
N GLU A 72 -15.04 -10.36 6.36
CA GLU A 72 -13.91 -9.46 6.55
C GLU A 72 -12.75 -10.23 7.18
N GLU A 73 -11.68 -10.50 6.42
CA GLU A 73 -10.53 -11.28 6.88
C GLU A 73 -9.22 -10.57 6.55
N VAL A 74 -8.33 -10.46 7.55
CA VAL A 74 -7.01 -9.83 7.42
C VAL A 74 -5.90 -10.83 7.76
N LYS A 75 -4.89 -10.94 6.89
CA LYS A 75 -3.76 -11.86 7.01
C LYS A 75 -2.53 -11.19 7.62
N LEU A 76 -2.53 -11.05 8.96
CA LEU A 76 -1.42 -10.41 9.69
C LEU A 76 -0.44 -11.35 10.40
N ARG A 77 -0.87 -12.55 10.81
CA ARG A 77 -0.14 -13.42 11.78
C ARG A 77 1.34 -13.66 11.46
N LYS A 78 1.74 -13.61 10.18
CA LYS A 78 3.12 -13.85 9.73
C LYS A 78 3.69 -12.71 8.88
N ARG A 79 3.02 -11.55 8.81
CA ARG A 79 3.35 -10.44 7.90
C ARG A 79 3.87 -9.22 8.68
N PHE A 80 5.12 -9.27 9.16
CA PHE A 80 5.73 -8.19 9.96
C PHE A 80 6.68 -7.27 9.16
N GLY A 81 6.82 -7.47 7.86
CA GLY A 81 7.78 -6.72 7.04
C GLY A 81 7.58 -5.20 7.10
N PHE A 82 6.32 -4.75 7.07
CA PHE A 82 5.99 -3.33 7.15
C PHE A 82 6.26 -2.73 8.53
N VAL A 83 6.10 -3.52 9.61
CA VAL A 83 6.43 -3.08 10.97
C VAL A 83 7.93 -2.87 11.11
N LYS A 84 8.72 -3.84 10.61
CA LYS A 84 10.18 -3.72 10.58
C LYS A 84 10.64 -2.51 9.75
N LEU A 85 9.98 -2.27 8.61
CA LEU A 85 10.25 -1.12 7.76
C LEU A 85 9.94 0.20 8.48
N ALA A 86 8.81 0.29 9.18
CA ALA A 86 8.42 1.47 9.92
C ALA A 86 9.39 1.78 11.07
N LEU A 87 9.79 0.76 11.84
CA LEU A 87 10.79 0.90 12.90
C LEU A 87 12.15 1.39 12.36
N ALA A 88 12.60 0.85 11.22
CA ALA A 88 13.87 1.24 10.60
C ALA A 88 13.91 2.68 10.09
N HIS A 89 12.74 3.29 9.84
CA HIS A 89 12.61 4.63 9.28
C HIS A 89 11.98 5.65 10.22
N ASP A 90 11.76 5.27 11.49
CA ASP A 90 11.04 6.09 12.48
C ASP A 90 9.69 6.61 11.93
N ALA A 91 8.96 5.71 11.28
CA ALA A 91 7.68 6.01 10.66
C ALA A 91 6.53 5.53 11.56
N ALA A 92 5.55 6.40 11.78
CA ALA A 92 4.33 6.03 12.49
C ALA A 92 3.50 5.02 11.68
N LEU A 93 3.04 3.96 12.34
CA LEU A 93 2.04 3.04 11.78
C LEU A 93 0.64 3.54 12.12
N VAL A 94 -0.14 3.84 11.09
CA VAL A 94 -1.54 4.25 11.24
C VAL A 94 -2.43 3.12 10.72
N PRO A 95 -3.12 2.38 11.60
CA PRO A 95 -4.05 1.35 11.16
C PRO A 95 -5.29 2.00 10.53
N CYS A 96 -5.63 1.58 9.31
CA CYS A 96 -6.84 1.99 8.61
C CYS A 96 -7.69 0.75 8.35
N TYR A 97 -9.00 0.89 8.51
CA TYR A 97 -9.97 -0.13 8.17
C TYR A 97 -10.99 0.46 7.19
N VAL A 98 -11.29 -0.27 6.12
CA VAL A 98 -12.25 0.11 5.09
C VAL A 98 -13.29 -1.00 5.02
N PHE A 99 -14.57 -0.65 5.00
CA PHE A 99 -15.69 -1.59 4.96
C PHE A 99 -16.61 -1.28 3.78
N GLY A 100 -17.44 -2.24 3.40
CA GLY A 100 -18.37 -2.10 2.26
C GLY A 100 -17.69 -2.23 0.89
N CYS A 101 -16.51 -2.86 0.85
CA CYS A 101 -15.75 -3.06 -0.38
C CYS A 101 -16.23 -4.25 -1.25
N VAL A 102 -17.41 -4.81 -0.97
CA VAL A 102 -18.00 -5.96 -1.69
C VAL A 102 -19.52 -5.83 -1.72
#